data_AF-A0A0G3EN23-F1
#
_entry.id   AF-A0A0G3EN23-F1
#
_cell.length_a   1.000
_cell.length_b   1.000
_cell.length_c   1.000
_cell.angle_alpha   90.00
_cell.angle_beta   90.00
_cell.angle_gamma   90.00
#
_symmetry.space_group_name_H-M   'P 1'
#
loop_
_entity.id
_entity.type
_entity.pdbx_description
1 polymer ?
#
loop_
_entity_poly.entity_id
_entity_poly.type
_entity_poly.pdbx_seq_one_letter_code
_entity_poly.pdbx_strand_id
1 'polypeptide(L)'
;MHETGIAKDLVERLTVAAAQADALGIKQVCVWLGALSQFSPEHFREHFEEAARGTLAEHASLQIVTSHDPLDPNAQHVVLQSLELEVPDDEGEG
;
A
#
# COMPACT_ATOMS: atom_id res chain seq x y z
N MET A 1 3.94 0.34 -18.47
CA MET A 1 4.62 -0.90 -17.99
C MET A 1 5.31 -0.69 -16.63
N HIS A 2 5.75 0.51 -16.24
CA HIS A 2 6.35 0.76 -14.92
C HIS A 2 5.31 0.84 -13.78
N GLU A 3 4.15 1.47 -13.97
CA GLU A 3 3.17 1.68 -12.89
C GLU A 3 2.48 0.41 -12.40
N THR A 4 2.01 -0.43 -13.32
CA THR A 4 1.35 -1.70 -12.99
C THR A 4 2.27 -2.64 -12.21
N GLY A 5 3.59 -2.60 -12.49
CA GLY A 5 4.58 -3.40 -11.77
C GLY A 5 4.75 -2.96 -10.31
N ILE A 6 4.74 -1.64 -10.05
CA ILE A 6 4.91 -1.10 -8.70
C ILE A 6 3.69 -1.38 -7.82
N ALA A 7 2.48 -1.16 -8.35
CA ALA A 7 1.26 -1.44 -7.59
C ALA A 7 1.14 -2.94 -7.24
N LYS A 8 1.49 -3.82 -8.19
CA LYS A 8 1.45 -5.26 -7.97
C LYS A 8 2.51 -5.73 -6.98
N ASP A 9 3.76 -5.28 -7.11
CA ASP A 9 4.82 -5.57 -6.14
C ASP A 9 4.46 -5.07 -4.73
N LEU A 10 3.81 -3.90 -4.63
CA LEU A 10 3.30 -3.40 -3.35
C LEU A 10 2.26 -4.36 -2.77
N VAL A 11 1.23 -4.74 -3.52
CA VAL A 11 0.18 -5.67 -3.04
C VAL A 11 0.76 -7.02 -2.63
N GLU A 12 1.71 -7.57 -3.39
CA GLU A 12 2.40 -8.81 -3.03
C GLU A 12 3.14 -8.65 -1.71
N ARG A 13 3.90 -7.56 -1.51
CA ARG A 13 4.58 -7.29 -0.24
C ARG A 13 3.64 -7.08 0.93
N LEU A 14 2.53 -6.38 0.72
CA LEU A 14 1.49 -6.18 1.74
C LEU A 14 0.87 -7.52 2.15
N THR A 15 0.57 -8.39 1.18
CA THR A 15 0.03 -9.73 1.43
C THR A 15 1.03 -10.59 2.20
N VAL A 16 2.32 -10.55 1.83
CA VAL A 16 3.39 -11.27 2.54
C VAL A 16 3.56 -10.73 3.97
N ALA A 17 3.51 -9.42 4.18
CA ALA A 17 3.58 -8.81 5.51
C ALA A 17 2.37 -9.21 6.38
N ALA A 18 1.16 -9.15 5.80
CA ALA A 18 -0.07 -9.56 6.47
C ALA A 18 -0.04 -11.04 6.86
N ALA A 19 0.40 -11.92 5.95
CA ALA A 19 0.53 -13.35 6.22
C ALA A 19 1.59 -13.66 7.30
N GLN A 20 2.69 -12.93 7.34
CA GLN A 20 3.71 -13.08 8.40
C GLN A 20 3.22 -12.59 9.76
N ALA A 21 2.26 -11.66 9.78
CA ALA A 21 1.65 -11.14 11.00
C ALA A 21 0.40 -11.94 11.44
N ASP A 22 0.08 -13.04 10.75
CA ASP A 22 -1.16 -13.80 10.94
C ASP A 22 -2.42 -12.89 10.90
N ALA A 23 -2.37 -11.86 10.05
CA ALA A 23 -3.46 -10.92 9.90
C ALA A 23 -4.62 -11.53 9.11
N LEU A 24 -5.84 -11.29 9.59
CA LEU A 24 -7.10 -11.61 8.92
C LEU A 24 -7.32 -10.77 7.66
N GLY A 25 -6.71 -9.58 7.60
CA GLY A 25 -6.88 -8.66 6.49
C GLY A 25 -6.03 -7.39 6.63
N ILE A 26 -6.09 -6.54 5.62
CA ILE A 26 -5.47 -5.22 5.65
C ILE A 26 -6.57 -4.17 5.83
N LYS A 27 -6.47 -3.33 6.88
CA LYS A 27 -7.45 -2.26 7.16
C LYS A 27 -7.17 -1.02 6.34
N GLN A 28 -5.93 -0.56 6.38
CA GLN A 28 -5.54 0.71 5.78
C GLN A 28 -4.12 0.65 5.24
N VAL A 29 -3.91 1.27 4.08
CA VAL A 29 -2.61 1.39 3.44
C VAL A 29 -2.39 2.87 3.13
N CYS A 30 -1.40 3.48 3.76
CA CYS A 30 -1.00 4.86 3.48
C CYS A 30 0.24 4.87 2.60
N VAL A 31 0.10 5.37 1.38
CA VAL A 31 1.20 5.58 0.44
C VAL A 31 1.43 7.07 0.25
N TRP A 32 2.71 7.42 0.08
CA TRP A 32 3.15 8.76 -0.23
C TRP A 32 3.80 8.78 -1.61
N LEU A 33 3.39 9.73 -2.43
CA LEU A 33 3.88 9.96 -3.79
C LEU A 33 4.66 11.27 -3.78
N GLY A 34 5.91 11.21 -4.21
CA GLY A 34 6.72 12.41 -4.32
C GLY A 34 6.21 13.39 -5.39
N ALA A 35 6.57 14.68 -5.25
CA ALA A 35 6.10 15.77 -6.11
C ALA A 35 6.51 15.66 -7.59
N LEU A 36 7.60 14.92 -7.86
CA LEU A 36 8.14 14.66 -9.19
C LEU A 36 7.78 13.26 -9.69
N SER A 37 6.98 12.52 -8.93
CA SER A 37 6.50 11.20 -9.31
C SER A 37 5.54 11.39 -10.47
N GLN A 38 5.83 10.80 -11.64
CA GLN A 38 4.98 10.85 -12.83
C GLN A 38 3.67 10.05 -12.67
N PHE A 39 3.38 9.60 -11.45
CA PHE A 39 2.29 8.69 -11.11
C PHE A 39 1.07 9.49 -10.71
N SER A 40 -0.02 9.31 -11.44
CA SER A 40 -1.31 9.83 -11.00
C SER A 40 -1.88 8.92 -9.90
N PRO A 41 -2.40 9.49 -8.80
CA PRO A 41 -2.99 8.72 -7.72
C PRO A 41 -4.18 7.87 -8.19
N GLU A 42 -4.91 8.35 -9.19
CA GLU A 42 -6.04 7.64 -9.82
C GLU A 42 -5.57 6.34 -10.51
N HIS A 43 -4.55 6.42 -11.36
CA HIS A 43 -3.99 5.24 -12.04
C HIS A 43 -3.36 4.25 -11.05
N PHE A 44 -2.68 4.76 -10.03
CA PHE A 44 -2.12 3.90 -8.98
C PHE A 44 -3.22 3.14 -8.23
N ARG A 45 -4.32 3.83 -7.91
CA ARG A 45 -5.48 3.24 -7.25
C ARG A 45 -6.13 2.16 -8.11
N GLU A 46 -6.39 2.42 -9.39
CA GLU A 46 -6.97 1.42 -10.30
C GLU A 46 -6.11 0.14 -10.33
N HIS A 47 -4.80 0.29 -10.52
CA HIS A 47 -3.89 -0.86 -10.52
C HIS A 47 -3.79 -1.56 -9.17
N PHE A 48 -3.86 -0.80 -8.06
CA PHE A 48 -3.91 -1.37 -6.72
C PHE A 48 -5.18 -2.17 -6.52
N GLU A 49 -6.35 -1.66 -6.89
CA GLU A 49 -7.64 -2.37 -6.76
C GLU A 49 -7.65 -3.63 -7.63
N GLU A 50 -7.11 -3.56 -8.86
CA GLU A 50 -6.97 -4.73 -9.74
C GLU A 50 -6.04 -5.80 -9.14
N ALA A 51 -4.90 -5.41 -8.56
CA ALA A 51 -3.94 -6.33 -7.97
C ALA A 51 -4.40 -6.84 -6.59
N ALA A 52 -5.10 -6.01 -5.82
CA ALA A 52 -5.65 -6.33 -4.51
C ALA A 52 -6.81 -7.31 -4.60
N ARG A 53 -7.48 -7.37 -5.77
CA ARG A 53 -8.58 -8.30 -6.01
C ARG A 53 -8.14 -9.75 -5.80
N GLY A 54 -8.85 -10.46 -4.93
CA GLY A 54 -8.52 -11.83 -4.51
C GLY A 54 -7.40 -11.94 -3.47
N THR A 55 -7.01 -10.84 -2.83
CA THR A 55 -6.01 -10.81 -1.74
C THR A 55 -6.59 -10.20 -0.46
N LEU A 56 -5.80 -10.21 0.62
CA LEU A 56 -6.12 -9.56 1.90
C LEU A 56 -6.26 -8.04 1.79
N ALA A 57 -5.80 -7.44 0.69
CA ALA A 57 -5.87 -6.01 0.41
C ALA A 57 -7.17 -5.60 -0.32
N GLU A 58 -8.03 -6.54 -0.74
CA GLU A 58 -9.23 -6.23 -1.55
C GLU A 58 -10.18 -5.23 -0.86
N HIS A 59 -10.29 -5.30 0.47
CA HIS A 59 -11.11 -4.41 1.29
C HIS A 59 -10.30 -3.31 2.01
N ALA A 60 -9.01 -3.18 1.70
CA ALA A 60 -8.15 -2.21 2.36
C ALA A 60 -8.46 -0.78 1.92
N SER A 61 -8.48 0.15 2.88
CA SER A 61 -8.58 1.57 2.58
C SER A 61 -7.22 2.11 2.10
N LEU A 62 -7.10 2.38 0.81
CA LEU A 62 -5.90 2.99 0.23
C LEU A 62 -5.95 4.52 0.37
N GLN A 63 -5.07 5.07 1.20
CA GLN A 63 -4.85 6.50 1.35
C GLN A 63 -3.61 6.92 0.58
N ILE A 64 -3.79 7.79 -0.40
CA ILE A 64 -2.70 8.33 -1.23
C ILE A 64 -2.42 9.77 -0.81
N VAL A 65 -1.17 10.07 -0.45
CA VAL A 65 -0.71 11.42 -0.08
C VAL A 65 0.31 11.87 -1.11
N THR A 66 0.07 12.99 -1.79
CA THR A 66 1.03 13.58 -2.72
C THR A 66 1.83 14.69 -2.06
N SER A 67 3.14 14.68 -2.26
CA SER A 67 4.01 15.77 -1.84
C SER A 67 4.05 16.86 -2.88
N HIS A 68 4.33 18.08 -2.43
CA HIS A 68 4.60 19.22 -3.30
C HIS A 68 6.04 19.73 -3.18
N ASP A 69 6.88 19.03 -2.40
CA ASP A 69 8.30 19.35 -2.24
C ASP A 69 9.15 18.63 -3.30
N PRO A 70 9.66 19.34 -4.33
CA PRO A 70 10.51 18.74 -5.36
C PRO A 70 11.94 18.49 -4.88
N LEU A 71 12.31 19.00 -3.70
CA LEU A 71 13.63 18.84 -3.08
C LEU A 71 13.72 17.59 -2.21
N ASP A 72 12.60 16.89 -1.99
CA ASP A 72 12.60 15.69 -1.18
C ASP A 72 13.44 14.59 -1.87
N PRO A 73 14.31 13.86 -1.16
CA PRO A 73 15.08 12.77 -1.76
C PRO A 73 14.18 11.69 -2.36
N ASN A 74 12.93 11.56 -1.90
CA ASN A 74 11.95 10.62 -2.43
C ASN A 74 10.97 11.27 -3.42
N ALA A 75 11.21 12.51 -3.87
CA ALA A 75 10.28 13.25 -4.72
C ALA A 75 9.91 12.52 -6.03
N GLN A 76 10.72 11.58 -6.51
CA GLN A 76 10.44 10.78 -7.71
C GLN A 76 9.92 9.37 -7.40
N HIS A 77 9.82 8.99 -6.13
CA HIS A 77 9.53 7.64 -5.68
C HIS A 77 8.16 7.55 -4.99
N VAL A 78 7.69 6.32 -4.81
CA VAL A 78 6.52 5.98 -4.00
C VAL A 78 7.02 5.35 -2.70
N VAL A 79 6.56 5.87 -1.56
CA VAL A 79 6.98 5.42 -0.23
C VAL A 79 5.74 4.92 0.51
N LEU A 80 5.80 3.71 1.06
CA LEU A 80 4.79 3.23 2.00
C LEU A 80 5.01 3.94 3.34
N GLN A 81 4.03 4.74 3.78
CA GLN A 81 4.13 5.44 5.07
C GLN A 81 3.67 4.56 6.22
N SER A 82 2.50 3.95 6.08
CA SER A 82 1.88 3.17 7.14
C SER A 82 1.04 2.04 6.57
N LEU A 83 1.03 0.92 7.27
CA LEU A 83 0.20 -0.24 6.98
C LEU A 83 -0.52 -0.64 8.26
N GLU A 84 -1.85 -0.70 8.20
CA GLU A 84 -2.67 -1.23 9.28
C GLU A 84 -3.23 -2.60 8.90
N LEU A 85 -2.95 -3.57 9.76
CA LEU A 85 -3.36 -4.95 9.61
C LEU A 85 -4.48 -5.26 10.61
N GLU A 86 -5.46 -6.03 10.18
CA GLU A 86 -6.43 -6.64 11.06
C GLU A 86 -5.86 -7.95 11.57
N VAL A 87 -5.17 -7.92 12.71
CA VAL A 87 -4.80 -9.15 13.41
C VAL A 87 -5.97 -9.60 14.29
N PRO A 88 -6.23 -10.91 14.41
CA PRO A 88 -7.12 -11.39 15.44
C PRO A 88 -6.51 -10.98 16.79
N ASP A 89 -7.34 -10.47 17.68
CA ASP A 89 -6.94 -10.18 19.07
C ASP A 89 -6.69 -11.54 19.73
N ASP A 90 -5.47 -12.06 19.57
CA ASP A 90 -4.98 -13.16 20.38
C ASP A 90 -4.66 -12.55 21.74
N GLU A 91 -5.71 -12.40 22.56
CA GLU A 91 -5.57 -12.34 24.01
C GLU A 91 -4.89 -13.64 24.44
N GLY A 92 -3.58 -13.67 24.29
CA GLY A 92 -2.69 -14.65 24.87
C GLY A 92 -2.68 -14.45 26.37
N GLU A 93 -3.74 -14.93 27.03
CA GLU A 93 -3.69 -15.24 28.45
C GLU A 93 -2.64 -16.34 28.67
N GLY A 94 -1.56 -15.99 29.38
CA GLY A 94 -0.52 -16.91 29.85
C GLY A 94 -0.19 -16.64 31.31
#